data_AF-A0AB38AIP2-F1
#
_entry.id   AF-A0AB38AIP2-F1
#
_cell.length_a   1.000
_cell.length_b   1.000
_cell.length_c   1.000
_cell.angle_alpha   90.00
_cell.angle_beta   90.00
_cell.angle_gamma   90.00
#
_symmetry.space_group_name_H-M   'P 1'
#
loop_
_entity.id
_entity.type
_entity.pdbx_description
1 polymer ?
#
loop_
_entity_poly.entity_id
_entity_poly.type
_entity_poly.pdbx_seq_one_letter_code
_entity_poly.pdbx_strand_id
1 'polypeptide(L)' 'MSPRQSPEVGDEVEYAPGRLAVLTDIRKGIPYLRIPGNKEWPVRDPTTLTVKRTRAERIAADDFR' A
#
# COMPACT_ATOMS: atom_id res chain seq x y z
N MET A 1 7.20 11.29 -15.95
CA MET A 1 6.76 11.10 -14.55
C MET A 1 5.35 10.57 -14.63
N SER A 2 5.12 9.30 -14.28
CA SER A 2 3.75 8.78 -14.16
C SER A 2 3.01 9.68 -13.16
N PRO A 3 1.75 10.08 -13.41
CA PRO A 3 1.00 10.86 -12.45
C PRO A 3 1.08 10.15 -11.10
N ARG A 4 1.27 10.91 -10.02
CA ARG A 4 1.19 10.37 -8.65
C ARG A 4 -0.24 9.85 -8.47
N GLN A 5 -0.49 8.62 -8.90
CA GLN A 5 -1.76 7.94 -8.67
C GLN A 5 -1.84 7.79 -7.17
N SER A 6 -2.94 8.30 -6.60
CA SER A 6 -3.27 8.03 -5.22
C SER A 6 -3.24 6.50 -5.03
N PRO A 7 -2.57 5.99 -3.99
CA PRO A 7 -2.49 4.56 -3.77
C PRO A 7 -3.88 3.94 -3.61
N GLU A 8 -4.09 2.78 -4.24
CA GLU A 8 -5.36 2.07 -4.25
C GLU A 8 -5.30 0.79 -3.40
N VAL A 9 -6.48 0.24 -3.06
CA VAL A 9 -6.57 -1.01 -2.30
C VAL A 9 -5.96 -2.14 -3.10
N GLY A 10 -4.98 -2.82 -2.49
CA GLY A 10 -4.20 -3.90 -3.05
C GLY A 10 -2.80 -3.49 -3.50
N ASP A 11 -2.51 -2.18 -3.60
CA ASP A 11 -1.18 -1.68 -3.92
C ASP A 11 -0.19 -1.97 -2.78
N GLU A 12 1.06 -2.23 -3.16
CA GLU A 12 2.18 -2.18 -2.23
C GLU A 12 2.78 -0.77 -2.24
N VAL A 13 2.84 -0.20 -1.05
CA VAL A 13 3.29 1.16 -0.81
C VAL A 13 4.50 1.16 0.14
N GLU A 14 5.41 2.09 -0.10
CA GLU A 14 6.44 2.44 0.86
C GLU A 14 5.87 3.48 1.84
N TYR A 15 5.84 3.15 3.14
CA TYR A 15 5.29 4.00 4.20
C TYR A 15 6.36 4.62 5.12
N ALA A 16 7.59 4.14 5.00
CA ALA A 16 8.80 4.71 5.59
C ALA A 16 10.00 4.22 4.75
N PRO A 17 11.17 4.88 4.81
CA PRO A 17 12.32 4.48 3.99
C PRO A 17 12.67 3.00 4.14
N GLY A 18 12.59 2.26 3.03
CA GLY A 18 12.84 0.83 2.95
C GLY A 18 11.74 -0.07 3.53
N ARG A 19 10.60 0.49 3.97
CA ARG A 19 9.49 -0.27 4.58
C ARG A 19 8.27 -0.30 3.68
N LEU A 20 7.94 -1.50 3.22
CA LEU A 20 6.82 -1.78 2.34
C LEU A 20 5.66 -2.39 3.11
N ALA A 21 4.45 -2.07 2.69
CA ALA A 21 3.22 -2.70 3.18
C ALA A 21 2.17 -2.69 2.07
N VAL A 22 1.16 -3.54 2.21
CA VAL A 22 0.01 -3.57 1.30
C VAL A 22 -1.08 -2.66 1.84
N LEU A 23 -1.64 -1.80 0.99
CA LEU A 23 -2.84 -1.03 1.29
C LEU A 23 -4.04 -1.98 1.23
N THR A 24 -4.70 -2.22 2.36
CA THR A 24 -5.80 -3.20 2.47
C THR A 24 -7.17 -2.55 2.53
N ASP A 25 -7.27 -1.29 2.95
CA ASP A 25 -8.53 -0.58 3.11
C ASP A 25 -8.32 0.94 3.13
N ILE A 26 -9.37 1.72 2.89
CA ILE A 26 -9.40 3.18 3.03
C ILE A 26 -10.67 3.56 3.80
N ARG A 27 -10.53 3.87 5.10
CA ARG A 27 -11.67 4.22 5.97
C ARG A 27 -11.71 5.72 6.19
N LYS A 28 -12.78 6.38 5.70
CA LYS A 28 -12.95 7.85 5.81
C LYS A 28 -11.72 8.64 5.31
N GLY A 29 -11.10 8.17 4.23
CA GLY A 29 -9.90 8.78 3.65
C GLY A 29 -8.57 8.40 4.34
N ILE A 30 -8.61 7.55 5.37
CA ILE A 30 -7.41 7.04 6.06
C ILE A 30 -7.06 5.66 5.46
N PRO A 31 -5.90 5.51 4.79
CA PRO A 31 -5.42 4.21 4.35
C PRO A 31 -5.06 3.32 5.54
N TYR A 32 -5.36 2.04 5.39
CA TYR A 32 -4.95 0.99 6.30
C TYR A 32 -3.96 0.08 5.59
N LEU A 33 -2.87 -0.21 6.28
CA LEU A 33 -1.78 -1.03 5.77
C LEU A 33 -1.67 -2.34 6.53
N ARG A 34 -1.14 -3.34 5.83
CA ARG A 34 -0.79 -4.63 6.42
C ARG A 34 0.56 -5.11 5.89
N ILE A 35 1.35 -5.70 6.78
CA ILE A 35 2.46 -6.59 6.44
C ILE A 35 2.14 -8.00 6.95
N PRO A 36 2.69 -9.05 6.30
CA PRO A 36 2.57 -10.41 6.81
C PRO A 36 2.97 -10.51 8.28
N GLY A 37 2.22 -11.29 9.06
CA GLY A 37 2.47 -11.49 10.50
C GLY A 37 2.06 -10.34 11.42
N ASN A 38 1.61 -9.19 10.90
CA ASN A 38 1.15 -8.06 11.72
C ASN A 38 -0.34 -7.77 11.50
N LYS A 39 -0.97 -7.23 12.56
CA LYS A 39 -2.33 -6.68 12.45
C LYS A 39 -2.32 -5.48 11.52
N GLU A 40 -3.44 -5.23 10.85
CA GLU A 40 -3.65 -4.03 10.06
C GLU A 40 -3.57 -2.76 10.93
N TRP A 41 -3.01 -1.66 10.40
CA TRP A 41 -2.94 -0.37 11.10
C TRP A 41 -3.27 0.82 10.20
N PRO A 42 -3.83 1.92 10.76
CA PRO A 42 -4.07 3.15 10.02
C PRO A 42 -2.78 3.94 9.76
N VAL A 43 -2.71 4.63 8.62
CA VAL A 43 -1.62 5.54 8.28
C VAL A 43 -1.90 6.94 8.86
N ARG A 44 -0.90 7.52 9.52
CA ARG A 44 -1.01 8.87 10.11
C ARG A 44 -1.02 9.98 9.06
N ASP A 45 -0.19 9.84 8.02
CA ASP A 45 -0.12 10.80 6.92
C ASP A 45 -0.18 10.05 5.56
N PRO A 46 -1.37 9.98 4.93
CA PRO A 46 -1.56 9.30 3.64
C PRO A 46 -0.71 9.88 2.51
N THR A 47 -0.31 11.15 2.61
CA THR A 47 0.41 11.85 1.53
C THR A 47 1.87 11.42 1.41
N THR A 48 2.38 10.71 2.42
CA THR A 48 3.73 10.14 2.45
C THR A 48 3.83 8.79 1.75
N LEU A 49 2.70 8.15 1.42
CA LEU A 49 2.69 6.85 0.77
C LEU A 49 3.14 6.96 -0.68
N THR A 50 4.09 6.10 -1.05
CA THR A 50 4.56 5.98 -2.44
C THR A 50 4.25 4.58 -2.95
N VAL A 51 3.44 4.47 -4.01
CA VAL A 51 3.19 3.19 -4.69
C VAL A 51 4.52 2.68 -5.26
N LYS A 52 4.90 1.45 -4.87
CA LYS A 52 6.05 0.74 -5.43
C LYS A 52 5.63 -0.31 -6.44
N ARG A 53 4.55 -1.02 -6.14
CA ARG A 53 3.91 -1.98 -7.04
C ARG A 53 2.41 -1.84 -6.93
N THR A 54 1.75 -1.71 -8.07
CA THR A 54 0.30 -1.73 -8.19
C THR A 54 -0.25 -3.11 -7.83
N ARG A 55 -1.54 -3.18 -7.49
CA ARG A 55 -2.25 -4.46 -7.33
C ARG A 55 -2.07 -5.38 -8.54
N ALA A 56 -2.12 -4.84 -9.76
CA ALA A 56 -1.98 -5.61 -10.99
C ALA A 56 -0.58 -6.25 -11.10
N GLU A 57 0.47 -5.49 -10.79
CA GLU A 57 1.85 -6.00 -10.77
C GLU A 57 2.04 -7.08 -9.71
N ARG A 58 1.43 -6.93 -8.53
CA ARG A 58 1.46 -7.96 -7.48
C ARG A 58 0.74 -9.25 -7.89
N ILE A 59 -0.37 -9.14 -8.62
CA ILE A 59 -1.11 -10.30 -9.14
C ILE A 59 -0.27 -11.02 -10.20
N ALA A 60 0.36 -10.26 -11.10
CA ALA A 60 1.26 -10.82 -12.09
C ALA A 60 2.49 -11.53 -11.46
N ALA A 61 2.93 -11.09 -10.28
CA ALA A 61 4.02 -11.70 -9.52
C ALA A 61 3.61 -12.92 -8.66
N ASP A 62 2.32 -13.27 -8.59
CA ASP A 62 1.77 -14.34 -7.76
C ASP A 62 2.02 -14.16 -6.23
N ASP A 63 2.08 -12.91 -5.77
CA ASP A 63 2.35 -12.54 -4.36
C ASP A 63 1.18 -12.87 -3.38
N PHE A 64 0.22 -13.70 -3.78
CA PHE A 64 -1.01 -14.00 -3.02
C PHE A 64 -0.98 -15.37 -2.32
N ARG A 65 0.16 -16.05 -2.31
CA ARG A 65 0.32 -17.41 -1.78
C ARG A 65 0.46 -17.46 -0.25
#